data_AF-A0A7V9SKG0-F1
#
_entry.id   AF-A0A7V9SKG0-F1
#
_cell.length_a   1.000
_cell.length_b   1.000
_cell.length_c   1.000
_cell.angle_alpha   90.00
_cell.angle_beta   90.00
_cell.angle_gamma   90.00
#
_symmetry.space_group_name_H-M   'P 1'
#
loop_
_entity.id
_entity.type
_entity.pdbx_description
1 polymer ?
#
loop_
_entity_poly.entity_id
_entity_poly.type
_entity_poly.pdbx_seq_one_letter_code
_entity_poly.pdbx_strand_id
1 'polypeptide(L)'
;MDPRLSALARDLQRIFGARLQSLVTYGDPADPDDVHTLVLVERLSFEDLTACAPHVSGWQRAGLAVPLLLSRVEFVRTLDVFPIEYGYIIATHTLISGDAPFAGLSIREADLRRACELQTKSHLIHLREGYLESSGQTGRIGGMMAASAPALRALVGNLDRLEPGTAERAGMTTAFVDEIAAAGDTTIADPSALLSRYIDTVARLWEEVDTWRGDTDGL
;
A
#
# COMPACT_ATOMS: atom_id res chain seq x y z
N MET A 1 10.82 -25.29 0.87
CA MET A 1 11.23 -23.88 1.00
C MET A 1 11.77 -23.43 -0.35
N ASP A 2 11.31 -22.31 -0.90
CA ASP A 2 11.73 -21.77 -2.20
C ASP A 2 13.28 -21.60 -2.22
N PRO A 3 14.00 -22.15 -3.22
CA PRO A 3 15.45 -22.00 -3.35
C PRO A 3 15.93 -20.54 -3.36
N ARG A 4 15.14 -19.63 -3.92
CA ARG A 4 15.45 -18.20 -4.02
C ARG A 4 15.43 -17.55 -2.64
N LEU A 5 14.39 -17.81 -1.84
CA LEU A 5 14.27 -17.35 -0.45
C LEU A 5 15.38 -17.94 0.42
N SER A 6 15.76 -19.19 0.16
CA SER A 6 16.89 -19.83 0.84
C SER A 6 18.22 -19.15 0.54
N ALA A 7 18.43 -18.68 -0.70
CA ALA A 7 19.63 -17.94 -1.08
C ALA A 7 19.66 -16.55 -0.42
N LEU A 8 18.54 -15.83 -0.44
CA LEU A 8 18.37 -14.57 0.25
C LEU A 8 18.67 -14.71 1.75
N ALA A 9 18.06 -15.69 2.43
CA ALA A 9 18.29 -15.95 3.85
C ALA A 9 19.78 -16.19 4.17
N ARG A 10 20.50 -16.93 3.31
CA ARG A 10 21.95 -17.16 3.49
C ARG A 10 22.78 -15.89 3.30
N ASP A 11 22.43 -15.04 2.34
CA ASP A 11 23.12 -13.76 2.13
C ASP A 11 22.92 -12.84 3.33
N LEU A 12 21.67 -12.69 3.78
CA LEU A 12 21.32 -11.87 4.94
C LEU A 12 21.97 -12.40 6.22
N GLN A 13 22.00 -13.71 6.43
CA GLN A 13 22.67 -14.33 7.58
C GLN A 13 24.18 -14.03 7.58
N ARG A 14 24.83 -13.98 6.41
CA ARG A 14 26.26 -13.61 6.28
C ARG A 14 26.49 -12.12 6.59
N ILE A 15 25.59 -11.25 6.18
CA ILE A 15 25.70 -9.79 6.37
C ILE A 15 25.42 -9.40 7.82
N PHE A 16 24.28 -9.85 8.37
CA PHE A 16 23.79 -9.39 9.67
C PHE A 16 24.24 -10.28 10.84
N GLY A 17 24.60 -11.55 10.58
CA GLY A 17 25.03 -12.49 11.61
C GLY A 17 23.96 -12.67 12.69
N ALA A 18 24.36 -12.55 13.96
CA ALA A 18 23.45 -12.67 15.11
C ALA A 18 22.43 -11.52 15.21
N ARG A 19 22.61 -10.41 14.47
CA ARG A 19 21.64 -9.30 14.44
C ARG A 19 20.44 -9.57 13.54
N LEU A 20 20.47 -10.61 12.71
CA LEU A 20 19.32 -11.01 11.91
C LEU A 20 18.27 -11.64 12.83
N GLN A 21 17.11 -11.00 12.97
CA GLN A 21 16.06 -11.48 13.87
C GLN A 21 15.00 -12.28 13.15
N SER A 22 14.54 -11.80 11.99
CA SER A 22 13.52 -12.51 11.21
C SER A 22 13.59 -12.16 9.72
N LEU A 23 13.32 -13.15 8.88
CA LEU A 23 12.98 -12.99 7.47
C LEU A 23 11.58 -13.56 7.26
N VAL A 24 10.68 -12.76 6.73
CA VAL A 24 9.33 -13.17 6.36
C VAL A 24 9.06 -12.83 4.90
N THR A 25 8.19 -13.60 4.25
CA THR A 25 7.53 -13.18 3.00
C THR A 25 6.19 -12.55 3.32
N TYR A 26 5.69 -11.70 2.44
CA TYR A 26 4.31 -11.18 2.43
C TYR A 26 3.91 -10.86 0.99
N GLY A 27 2.61 -10.75 0.73
CA GLY A 27 2.06 -10.52 -0.62
C GLY A 27 0.66 -11.11 -0.75
N ASP A 28 0.06 -11.00 -1.93
CA ASP A 28 -1.29 -11.51 -2.20
C ASP A 28 -1.27 -13.04 -2.26
N PRO A 29 -1.96 -13.74 -1.35
CA PRO A 29 -2.04 -15.21 -1.40
C PRO A 29 -2.67 -15.75 -2.69
N ALA A 30 -3.43 -14.93 -3.41
CA ALA A 30 -4.05 -15.28 -4.69
C ALA A 30 -3.11 -15.08 -5.90
N ASP A 31 -2.02 -14.33 -5.75
CA ASP A 31 -1.00 -14.10 -6.77
C ASP A 31 0.33 -14.73 -6.35
N PRO A 32 0.67 -15.94 -6.87
CA PRO A 32 1.92 -16.62 -6.54
C PRO A 32 3.19 -15.85 -6.93
N ASP A 33 3.08 -14.87 -7.82
CA ASP A 33 4.20 -14.05 -8.26
C ASP A 33 4.34 -12.75 -7.43
N ASP A 34 3.34 -12.40 -6.62
CA ASP A 34 3.37 -11.29 -5.67
C ASP A 34 4.08 -11.71 -4.37
N VAL A 35 5.42 -11.83 -4.43
CA VAL A 35 6.24 -12.22 -3.28
C VAL A 35 7.20 -11.10 -2.90
N HIS A 36 6.89 -10.43 -1.80
CA HIS A 36 7.75 -9.47 -1.14
C HIS A 36 8.40 -10.07 0.11
N THR A 37 9.47 -9.44 0.59
CA THR A 37 10.18 -9.89 1.79
C THR A 37 10.42 -8.74 2.75
N LEU A 38 10.25 -9.01 4.04
CA LEU A 38 10.62 -8.11 5.14
C LEU A 38 11.68 -8.79 5.99
N VAL A 39 12.75 -8.04 6.25
CA VAL A 39 13.86 -8.44 7.12
C VAL A 39 13.85 -7.52 8.33
N LEU A 40 13.73 -8.12 9.51
CA LEU A 40 13.92 -7.40 10.76
C LEU A 40 15.27 -7.75 11.36
N VAL A 41 15.99 -6.70 11.73
CA VAL A 41 17.29 -6.79 12.38
C VAL A 41 17.27 -6.06 13.71
N GLU A 42 18.24 -6.36 14.58
CA GLU A 42 18.37 -5.65 15.86
C GLU A 42 18.65 -4.15 15.65
N ARG A 43 19.57 -3.82 14.74
CA ARG A 43 19.93 -2.46 14.34
C ARG A 43 20.35 -2.46 12.88
N LEU A 44 19.92 -1.43 12.15
CA LEU A 44 20.25 -1.22 10.74
C LEU A 44 21.16 0.01 10.60
N SER A 45 22.27 -0.13 9.88
CA SER A 45 23.24 0.93 9.61
C SER A 45 23.48 1.12 8.12
N PHE A 46 24.10 2.24 7.74
CA PHE A 46 24.49 2.46 6.35
C PHE A 46 25.56 1.45 5.85
N GLU A 47 26.42 0.96 6.75
CA GLU A 47 27.37 -0.10 6.43
C GLU A 47 26.65 -1.40 6.04
N ASP A 48 25.56 -1.74 6.75
CA ASP A 48 24.72 -2.89 6.41
C ASP A 48 24.10 -2.74 5.01
N LEU A 49 23.60 -1.54 4.68
CA LEU A 49 23.05 -1.26 3.35
C LEU A 49 24.13 -1.41 2.27
N THR A 50 25.34 -0.93 2.56
CA THR A 50 26.50 -1.07 1.66
C THR A 50 26.89 -2.53 1.48
N ALA A 51 26.77 -3.37 2.52
CA ALA A 51 27.02 -4.80 2.45
C ALA A 51 25.91 -5.55 1.67
N CYS A 52 24.65 -5.08 1.72
CA CYS A 52 23.55 -5.64 0.94
C CYS A 52 23.64 -5.30 -0.56
N ALA A 53 24.08 -4.08 -0.91
CA ALA A 53 24.00 -3.56 -2.27
C ALA A 53 24.61 -4.47 -3.37
N PRO A 54 25.79 -5.09 -3.18
CA PRO A 54 26.37 -6.02 -4.16
C PRO A 54 25.50 -7.24 -4.47
N HIS A 55 24.62 -7.65 -3.56
CA HIS A 55 23.78 -8.84 -3.68
C HIS A 55 22.46 -8.58 -4.44
N VAL A 56 22.02 -7.31 -4.52
CA VAL A 56 20.72 -6.92 -5.10
C VAL A 56 20.53 -7.45 -6.51
N SER A 57 21.54 -7.32 -7.37
CA SER A 57 21.47 -7.81 -8.75
C SER A 57 21.28 -9.33 -8.83
N GLY A 58 21.77 -10.07 -7.84
CA GLY A 58 21.56 -11.52 -7.71
C GLY A 58 20.13 -11.85 -7.32
N TRP A 59 19.57 -11.12 -6.35
CA TRP A 59 18.19 -11.29 -5.91
C TRP A 59 17.20 -10.95 -7.03
N GLN A 60 17.41 -9.85 -7.73
CA GLN A 60 16.58 -9.45 -8.87
C GLN A 60 16.63 -10.46 -10.02
N ARG A 61 17.80 -11.01 -10.35
CA ARG A 61 17.92 -12.09 -11.36
C ARG A 61 17.23 -13.38 -10.94
N ALA A 62 17.10 -13.62 -9.63
CA ALA A 62 16.29 -14.71 -9.11
C ALA A 62 14.78 -14.39 -9.14
N GLY A 63 14.37 -13.18 -9.52
CA GLY A 63 12.96 -12.76 -9.51
C GLY A 63 12.47 -12.34 -8.13
N LEU A 64 13.36 -11.92 -7.22
CA LEU A 64 12.99 -11.33 -5.94
C LEU A 64 13.08 -9.81 -6.00
N ALA A 65 12.08 -9.13 -5.44
CA ALA A 65 12.19 -7.73 -5.11
C ALA A 65 13.30 -7.50 -4.06
N VAL A 66 13.81 -6.27 -3.99
CA VAL A 66 14.71 -5.89 -2.90
C VAL A 66 13.96 -6.01 -1.58
N PRO A 67 14.51 -6.69 -0.56
CA PRO A 67 13.83 -6.84 0.72
C PRO A 67 13.61 -5.49 1.40
N LEU A 68 12.47 -5.32 2.06
CA LEU A 68 12.27 -4.25 3.02
C LEU A 68 13.14 -4.54 4.25
N LEU A 69 14.08 -3.65 4.56
CA LEU A 69 15.00 -3.77 5.69
C LEU A 69 14.61 -2.77 6.76
N LEU A 70 14.32 -3.24 7.97
CA LEU A 70 13.99 -2.38 9.12
C LEU A 70 14.62 -2.95 10.38
N SER A 71 14.96 -2.09 11.34
CA SER A 71 15.14 -2.58 12.70
C SER A 71 13.78 -2.96 13.30
N ARG A 72 13.76 -3.93 14.22
CA ARG A 72 12.53 -4.29 14.93
C ARG A 72 11.94 -3.13 15.73
N VAL A 73 12.79 -2.25 16.26
CA VAL A 73 12.35 -1.06 17.01
C VAL A 73 11.67 -0.06 16.08
N GLU A 74 12.22 0.19 14.89
CA GLU A 74 11.58 1.05 13.88
C GLU A 74 10.20 0.50 13.52
N PHE A 75 10.12 -0.77 13.11
CA PHE A 75 8.85 -1.39 12.70
C PHE A 75 7.75 -1.25 13.74
N VAL A 76 8.06 -1.52 15.03
CA VAL A 76 7.06 -1.42 16.11
C VAL A 76 6.67 0.03 16.39
N ARG A 77 7.61 0.98 16.29
CA ARG A 77 7.36 2.40 16.57
C ARG A 77 6.65 3.15 15.45
N THR A 78 6.52 2.56 14.27
CA THR A 78 5.88 3.17 13.11
C THR A 78 4.65 2.40 12.63
N LEU A 79 4.05 1.57 13.50
CA LEU A 79 2.76 0.89 13.24
C LEU A 79 1.61 1.87 13.00
N ASP A 80 1.63 3.01 13.67
CA ASP A 80 0.67 4.11 13.51
C ASP A 80 0.95 4.97 12.27
N VAL A 81 2.21 5.03 11.82
CA VAL A 81 2.64 5.77 10.64
C VAL A 81 2.31 5.03 9.34
N PHE A 82 2.45 3.70 9.33
CA PHE A 82 2.19 2.84 8.17
C PHE A 82 1.13 1.75 8.47
N PRO A 83 -0.07 2.12 8.96
CA PRO A 83 -1.04 1.16 9.47
C PRO A 83 -1.61 0.26 8.37
N ILE A 84 -1.74 0.78 7.15
CA ILE A 84 -2.24 0.02 5.99
C ILE A 84 -1.19 -1.02 5.58
N GLU A 85 0.04 -0.56 5.34
CA GLU A 85 1.14 -1.37 4.81
C GLU A 85 1.59 -2.42 5.82
N TYR A 86 1.83 -2.03 7.08
CA TYR A 86 2.25 -2.98 8.11
C TYR A 86 1.12 -3.91 8.51
N GLY A 87 -0.13 -3.44 8.49
CA GLY A 87 -1.29 -4.30 8.68
C GLY A 87 -1.40 -5.38 7.61
N TYR A 88 -1.12 -5.03 6.35
CA TYR A 88 -1.06 -5.99 5.25
C TYR A 88 0.07 -7.00 5.45
N ILE A 89 1.29 -6.54 5.74
CA ILE A 89 2.43 -7.41 6.05
C ILE A 89 2.09 -8.38 7.17
N ILE A 90 1.56 -7.89 8.30
CA ILE A 90 1.21 -8.75 9.45
C ILE A 90 0.15 -9.79 9.06
N ALA A 91 -0.85 -9.40 8.26
CA ALA A 91 -1.95 -10.29 7.88
C ALA A 91 -1.54 -11.38 6.88
N THR A 92 -0.60 -11.10 5.97
CA THR A 92 -0.26 -12.01 4.86
C THR A 92 1.12 -12.67 5.02
N HIS A 93 1.83 -12.43 6.12
CA HIS A 93 3.19 -12.94 6.24
C HIS A 93 3.29 -14.47 6.35
N THR A 94 4.43 -14.99 5.90
CA THR A 94 4.91 -16.33 6.23
C THR A 94 6.35 -16.25 6.73
N LEU A 95 6.64 -16.89 7.87
CA LEU A 95 7.98 -16.93 8.44
C LEU A 95 8.90 -17.82 7.62
N ILE A 96 10.05 -17.29 7.19
CA ILE A 96 11.07 -18.03 6.44
C ILE A 96 12.21 -18.47 7.36
N SER A 97 12.69 -17.57 8.22
CA SER A 97 13.75 -17.87 9.20
C SER A 97 13.77 -16.88 10.36
N GLY A 98 14.29 -17.31 11.51
CA GLY A 98 14.39 -16.50 12.73
C GLY A 98 13.15 -16.62 13.61
N ASP A 99 12.89 -15.61 14.44
CA ASP A 99 11.78 -15.57 15.38
C ASP A 99 10.49 -15.06 14.73
N ALA A 100 9.32 -15.48 15.23
CA ALA A 100 8.03 -14.96 14.80
C ALA A 100 7.88 -13.48 15.21
N PRO A 101 7.94 -12.52 14.27
CA PRO A 101 8.18 -11.12 14.64
C PRO A 101 6.94 -10.34 15.02
N PHE A 102 5.74 -10.86 14.76
CA PHE A 102 4.50 -10.08 14.91
C PHE A 102 3.62 -10.55 16.07
N ALA A 103 4.11 -11.49 16.89
CA ALA A 103 3.38 -11.96 18.06
C ALA A 103 3.03 -10.76 18.98
N GLY A 104 1.73 -10.58 19.23
CA GLY A 104 1.21 -9.49 20.06
C GLY A 104 1.19 -8.10 19.40
N LEU A 105 1.55 -7.98 18.12
CA LEU A 105 1.40 -6.74 17.37
C LEU A 105 0.04 -6.69 16.67
N SER A 106 -0.60 -5.53 16.72
CA SER A 106 -1.84 -5.26 16.01
C SER A 106 -1.86 -3.80 15.58
N ILE A 107 -2.42 -3.52 14.40
CA ILE A 107 -2.70 -2.15 13.97
C ILE A 107 -3.93 -1.66 14.73
N ARG A 108 -3.86 -0.46 15.29
CA ARG A 108 -5.02 0.16 15.92
C ARG A 108 -6.00 0.57 14.83
N GLU A 109 -7.26 0.23 15.01
CA GLU A 109 -8.33 0.59 14.08
C GLU A 109 -8.40 2.11 13.84
N ALA A 110 -8.17 2.90 14.89
CA ALA A 110 -8.12 4.36 14.80
C ALA A 110 -7.00 4.89 13.88
N ASP A 111 -5.85 4.22 13.82
CA ASP A 111 -4.75 4.62 12.93
C ASP A 111 -5.07 4.23 11.48
N LEU A 112 -5.62 3.03 11.28
CA LEU A 112 -6.06 2.57 9.97
C LEU A 112 -7.16 3.47 9.39
N ARG A 113 -8.16 3.84 10.20
CA ARG A 113 -9.18 4.83 9.84
C ARG A 113 -8.56 6.15 9.41
N ARG A 114 -7.67 6.73 10.23
CA ARG A 114 -7.02 8.02 9.92
C ARG A 114 -6.22 7.96 8.63
N ALA A 115 -5.52 6.85 8.37
CA ALA A 115 -4.78 6.65 7.13
C ALA A 115 -5.71 6.58 5.91
N CYS A 116 -6.82 5.82 6.00
CA CYS A 116 -7.84 5.76 4.96
C CYS A 116 -8.47 7.13 4.70
N GLU A 117 -8.83 7.88 5.76
CA GLU A 117 -9.39 9.23 5.65
C GLU A 117 -8.42 10.19 4.94
N LEU A 118 -7.15 10.17 5.35
CA LEU A 118 -6.09 10.96 4.74
C LEU A 118 -5.91 10.63 3.26
N GLN A 119 -5.87 9.34 2.91
CA GLN A 119 -5.71 8.90 1.52
C GLN A 119 -6.90 9.34 0.66
N THR A 120 -8.13 9.13 1.12
CA THR A 120 -9.34 9.56 0.39
C THR A 120 -9.37 11.07 0.21
N LYS A 121 -9.06 11.83 1.27
CA LYS A 121 -9.06 13.29 1.20
C LYS A 121 -7.97 13.83 0.28
N SER A 122 -6.76 13.29 0.37
CA SER A 122 -5.64 13.68 -0.48
C SER A 122 -5.94 13.39 -1.95
N HIS A 123 -6.53 12.22 -2.23
CA HIS A 123 -6.96 11.85 -3.57
C HIS A 123 -7.98 12.84 -4.14
N LEU A 124 -9.00 13.21 -3.36
CA LEU A 124 -9.98 14.23 -3.75
C LEU A 124 -9.35 15.59 -4.07
N ILE A 125 -8.39 16.01 -3.24
CA ILE A 125 -7.67 17.28 -3.43
C ILE A 125 -6.90 17.23 -4.75
N HIS A 126 -6.12 16.17 -5.00
CA HIS A 126 -5.33 16.04 -6.22
C HIS A 126 -6.17 15.91 -7.49
N LEU A 127 -7.34 15.27 -7.43
CA LEU A 127 -8.27 15.26 -8.56
C LEU A 127 -8.74 16.67 -8.93
N ARG A 128 -9.03 17.51 -7.92
CA ARG A 128 -9.44 18.91 -8.13
C ARG A 128 -8.30 19.75 -8.67
N GLU A 129 -7.10 19.60 -8.10
CA GLU A 129 -5.89 20.30 -8.55
C GLU A 129 -5.56 19.96 -10.00
N GLY A 130 -5.45 18.67 -10.33
CA GLY A 130 -5.09 18.29 -11.69
C GLY A 130 -6.16 18.65 -12.72
N TYR A 131 -7.44 18.77 -12.34
CA TYR A 131 -8.46 19.33 -13.23
C TYR A 131 -8.15 20.78 -13.57
N LEU A 132 -7.80 21.61 -12.58
CA LEU A 132 -7.40 22.99 -12.81
C LEU A 132 -6.14 23.06 -13.68
N GLU A 133 -5.15 22.21 -13.44
CA GLU A 133 -3.91 22.11 -14.22
C GLU A 133 -4.11 21.57 -15.64
N SER A 134 -5.25 20.93 -15.91
CA SER A 134 -5.63 20.48 -17.25
C SER A 134 -5.98 21.67 -18.15
N SER A 135 -6.33 22.82 -17.57
CA SER A 135 -6.89 23.99 -18.26
C SER A 135 -8.09 23.64 -19.16
N GLY A 136 -8.88 22.63 -18.77
CA GLY A 136 -10.04 22.15 -19.54
C GLY A 136 -9.70 21.28 -20.76
N GLN A 137 -8.44 20.90 -20.95
CA GLN A 137 -8.03 20.09 -22.10
C GLN A 137 -8.45 18.63 -21.88
N THR A 138 -9.38 18.15 -22.70
CA THR A 138 -10.01 16.82 -22.58
C THR A 138 -8.99 15.68 -22.45
N GLY A 139 -7.95 15.66 -23.29
CA GLY A 139 -6.91 14.63 -23.21
C GLY A 139 -6.11 14.65 -21.90
N ARG A 140 -5.85 15.84 -21.32
CA ARG A 140 -5.17 15.97 -20.02
C ARG A 140 -6.07 15.50 -18.89
N ILE A 141 -7.37 15.79 -18.96
CA ILE A 141 -8.36 15.32 -17.99
C ILE A 141 -8.48 13.79 -18.03
N GLY A 142 -8.67 13.20 -19.21
CA GLY A 142 -8.73 11.75 -19.36
C GLY A 142 -7.45 11.07 -18.86
N GLY A 143 -6.29 11.61 -19.22
CA GLY A 143 -4.98 11.13 -18.76
C GLY A 143 -4.80 11.19 -17.24
N MET A 144 -5.18 12.28 -16.58
CA MET A 144 -5.06 12.36 -15.11
C MET A 144 -6.01 11.38 -14.41
N MET A 145 -7.22 11.18 -14.94
CA MET A 145 -8.19 10.26 -14.37
C MET A 145 -7.67 8.83 -14.45
N ALA A 146 -7.20 8.40 -15.63
CA ALA A 146 -6.59 7.10 -15.83
C ALA A 146 -5.37 6.90 -14.92
N ALA A 147 -4.49 7.90 -14.81
CA ALA A 147 -3.32 7.86 -13.93
C ALA A 147 -3.68 7.76 -12.44
N SER A 148 -4.84 8.29 -12.03
CA SER A 148 -5.32 8.20 -10.65
C SER A 148 -5.94 6.85 -10.28
N ALA A 149 -6.38 6.07 -11.27
CA ALA A 149 -7.16 4.85 -11.03
C ALA A 149 -6.43 3.77 -10.20
N PRO A 150 -5.12 3.50 -10.38
CA PRO A 150 -4.43 2.51 -9.55
C PRO A 150 -4.42 2.86 -8.06
N ALA A 151 -4.17 4.13 -7.72
CA ALA A 151 -4.22 4.60 -6.33
C ALA A 151 -5.64 4.50 -5.76
N LEU A 152 -6.66 4.82 -6.57
CA LEU A 152 -8.06 4.65 -6.19
C LEU A 152 -8.42 3.18 -5.90
N ARG A 153 -7.98 2.23 -6.73
CA ARG A 153 -8.22 0.79 -6.51
C ARG A 153 -7.61 0.33 -5.19
N ALA A 154 -6.37 0.73 -4.92
CA ALA A 154 -5.70 0.40 -3.67
C ALA A 154 -6.46 0.96 -2.47
N LEU A 155 -6.90 2.23 -2.55
CA LEU A 155 -7.71 2.86 -1.52
C LEU A 155 -9.03 2.11 -1.28
N VAL A 156 -9.77 1.77 -2.34
CA VAL A 156 -11.03 1.01 -2.24
C VAL A 156 -10.80 -0.34 -1.56
N GLY A 157 -9.76 -1.08 -1.95
CA GLY A 157 -9.42 -2.36 -1.32
C GLY A 157 -9.09 -2.23 0.17
N ASN A 158 -8.39 -1.15 0.55
CA ASN A 158 -8.08 -0.87 1.95
C ASN A 158 -9.33 -0.53 2.77
N LEU A 159 -10.25 0.26 2.18
CA LEU A 159 -11.52 0.61 2.81
C LEU A 159 -12.40 -0.62 3.01
N ASP A 160 -12.57 -1.45 1.98
CA ASP A 160 -13.40 -2.66 2.07
C ASP A 160 -12.83 -3.71 3.03
N ARG A 161 -11.50 -3.76 3.20
CA ARG A 161 -10.87 -4.62 4.22
C ARG A 161 -11.14 -4.14 5.64
N LEU A 162 -11.29 -2.83 5.84
CA LEU A 162 -11.57 -2.24 7.15
C LEU A 162 -13.06 -2.27 7.47
N GLU A 163 -13.90 -1.78 6.55
CA GLU A 163 -15.35 -1.81 6.65
C GLU A 163 -15.92 -2.24 5.28
N PRO A 164 -16.30 -3.53 5.15
CA PRO A 164 -16.82 -4.06 3.90
C PRO A 164 -18.06 -3.30 3.40
N GLY A 165 -18.02 -2.86 2.15
CA GLY A 165 -19.14 -2.19 1.49
C GLY A 165 -19.11 -0.67 1.57
N THR A 166 -18.10 -0.07 2.22
CA THR A 166 -17.91 1.38 2.23
C THR A 166 -17.85 1.97 0.84
N ALA A 167 -17.05 1.37 -0.06
CA ALA A 167 -16.92 1.87 -1.42
C ALA A 167 -18.26 1.81 -2.17
N GLU A 168 -19.00 0.71 -2.01
CA GLU A 168 -20.30 0.52 -2.65
C GLU A 168 -21.35 1.55 -2.16
N ARG A 169 -21.42 1.84 -0.86
CA ARG A 169 -22.32 2.87 -0.30
C ARG A 169 -22.04 4.26 -0.84
N ALA A 170 -20.77 4.60 -1.09
CA ALA A 170 -20.39 5.86 -1.71
C ALA A 170 -20.68 5.92 -3.22
N GLY A 171 -20.98 4.77 -3.85
CA GLY A 171 -21.17 4.60 -5.29
C GLY A 171 -19.88 4.31 -6.06
N MET A 172 -18.80 3.94 -5.37
CA MET A 172 -17.51 3.58 -5.94
C MET A 172 -17.48 2.07 -6.24
N THR A 173 -18.00 1.66 -7.40
CA THR A 173 -18.00 0.25 -7.83
C THR A 173 -16.76 -0.08 -8.65
N THR A 174 -16.38 -1.37 -8.73
CA THR A 174 -15.27 -1.82 -9.59
C THR A 174 -15.45 -1.37 -11.05
N ALA A 175 -16.67 -1.49 -11.58
CA ALA A 175 -16.99 -1.03 -12.93
C ALA A 175 -16.78 0.47 -13.12
N PHE A 176 -17.07 1.28 -12.09
CA PHE A 176 -16.82 2.72 -12.13
C PHE A 176 -15.32 3.03 -12.10
N VAL A 177 -14.53 2.30 -11.32
CA VAL A 177 -13.07 2.44 -11.33
C VAL A 177 -12.47 2.02 -12.68
N ASP A 178 -13.03 1.00 -13.33
CA ASP A 178 -12.65 0.61 -14.70
C ASP A 178 -13.01 1.69 -15.73
N GLU A 179 -14.19 2.30 -15.62
CA GLU A 179 -14.61 3.44 -16.44
C GLU A 179 -13.61 4.61 -16.30
N ILE A 180 -13.18 4.93 -15.09
CA ILE A 180 -12.16 5.96 -14.80
C ILE A 180 -10.80 5.60 -15.40
N ALA A 181 -10.38 4.34 -15.28
CA ALA A 181 -9.10 3.87 -15.82
C ALA A 181 -9.04 3.98 -17.36
N ALA A 182 -10.16 3.72 -18.04
CA ALA A 182 -10.26 3.81 -19.49
C ALA A 182 -10.37 5.24 -20.04
N ALA A 183 -10.54 6.25 -19.17
CA ALA A 183 -10.73 7.65 -19.59
C ALA A 183 -9.53 8.23 -20.38
N GLY A 184 -8.34 7.66 -20.22
CA GLY A 184 -7.13 8.06 -20.95
C GLY A 184 -7.12 7.64 -22.42
N ASP A 185 -7.92 6.63 -22.80
CA ASP A 185 -7.92 6.07 -24.15
C ASP A 185 -8.87 6.81 -25.09
N THR A 186 -9.79 7.62 -24.55
CA THR A 186 -10.79 8.36 -25.32
C THR A 186 -10.29 9.77 -25.65
N THR A 187 -9.66 9.94 -26.80
CA THR A 187 -9.17 11.26 -27.27
C THR A 187 -10.27 12.19 -27.81
N ILE A 188 -11.48 11.67 -28.04
CA ILE A 188 -12.57 12.40 -28.73
C ILE A 188 -13.71 12.80 -27.78
N ALA A 189 -14.01 12.01 -26.75
CA ALA A 189 -15.12 12.27 -25.83
C ALA A 189 -14.72 13.28 -24.75
N ASP A 190 -15.61 14.20 -24.40
CA ASP A 190 -15.43 15.12 -23.26
C ASP A 190 -15.55 14.34 -21.94
N PRO A 191 -14.47 14.21 -21.14
CA PRO A 191 -14.50 13.44 -19.89
C PRO A 191 -15.11 14.24 -18.72
N SER A 192 -15.54 15.49 -18.92
CA SER A 192 -15.97 16.38 -17.82
C SER A 192 -17.14 15.83 -17.01
N ALA A 193 -18.11 15.17 -17.65
CA ALA A 193 -19.23 14.54 -16.95
C ALA A 193 -18.79 13.35 -16.08
N LEU A 194 -17.84 12.55 -16.58
CA LEU A 194 -17.26 11.45 -15.81
C LEU A 194 -16.41 11.98 -14.65
N LEU A 195 -15.60 13.01 -14.89
CA LEU A 195 -14.82 13.66 -13.85
C LEU A 195 -15.71 14.25 -12.75
N SER A 196 -16.82 14.91 -13.10
CA SER A 196 -17.77 15.45 -12.11
C SER A 196 -18.32 14.32 -11.23
N ARG A 197 -18.81 13.23 -11.84
CA ARG A 197 -19.27 12.05 -11.09
C ARG A 197 -18.16 11.50 -10.21
N TYR A 198 -16.93 11.43 -10.72
CA TYR A 198 -15.79 10.90 -9.98
C TYR A 198 -15.46 11.75 -8.75
N ILE A 199 -15.36 13.07 -8.89
CA ILE A 199 -15.14 14.00 -7.77
C ILE A 199 -16.24 13.86 -6.72
N ASP A 200 -17.51 13.79 -7.14
CA ASP A 200 -18.64 13.65 -6.22
C ASP A 200 -18.63 12.31 -5.49
N THR A 201 -18.29 11.21 -6.17
CA THR A 201 -18.18 9.89 -5.55
C THR A 201 -17.02 9.82 -4.56
N VAL A 202 -15.86 10.39 -4.87
CA VAL A 202 -14.74 10.45 -3.91
C VAL A 202 -15.08 11.37 -2.73
N ALA A 203 -15.84 12.45 -2.94
CA ALA A 203 -16.32 13.29 -1.84
C ALA A 203 -17.24 12.53 -0.88
N ARG A 204 -18.23 11.78 -1.42
CA ARG A 204 -19.07 10.89 -0.61
C ARG A 204 -18.27 9.81 0.10
N LEU A 205 -17.28 9.23 -0.58
CA LEU A 205 -16.40 8.22 0.01
C LEU A 205 -15.65 8.79 1.22
N TRP A 206 -15.16 10.03 1.13
CA TRP A 206 -14.53 10.70 2.26
C TRP A 206 -15.53 10.96 3.40
N GLU A 207 -16.75 11.39 3.10
CA GLU A 207 -17.80 11.58 4.13
C GLU A 207 -18.15 10.27 4.85
N GLU A 208 -18.27 9.16 4.12
CA GLU A 208 -18.49 7.83 4.73
C GLU A 208 -17.36 7.50 5.73
N VAL A 209 -16.10 7.69 5.34
CA VAL A 209 -14.93 7.40 6.20
C VAL A 209 -14.83 8.36 7.39
N ASP A 210 -15.16 9.63 7.21
CA ASP A 210 -15.19 10.65 8.27
C ASP A 210 -16.26 10.33 9.32
N THR A 211 -17.39 9.75 8.90
CA THR A 211 -18.48 9.36 9.81
C THR A 211 -18.20 8.11 10.64
N TRP A 212 -17.12 7.39 10.36
CA TRP A 212 -16.66 6.29 11.22
C TRP A 212 -16.25 6.86 12.58
N ARG A 213 -17.24 6.97 13.48
CA ARG A 213 -17.03 7.41 14.85
C ARG A 213 -16.04 6.44 15.50
N GLY A 214 -14.95 6.97 16.04
CA GLY A 214 -14.15 6.24 17.00
C GLY A 214 -14.96 6.12 18.29
N ASP A 215 -15.45 4.93 18.62
CA ASP A 215 -16.06 4.63 19.93
C ASP A 215 -15.08 4.77 21.13
N THR A 216 -13.95 5.47 20.96
CA THR A 216 -12.93 5.68 22.01
C THR A 216 -12.26 7.05 21.99
N ASP A 217 -12.79 8.07 21.31
CA ASP A 217 -12.42 9.47 21.63
C ASP A 217 -13.32 9.98 22.79
N GLY A 218 -13.27 9.24 23.90
CA GLY A 218 -13.80 9.68 25.18
C GLY A 218 -12.78 10.59 25.85
N LEU A 219 -13.18 11.86 26.03
CA LEU A 219 -12.58 12.85 26.93
C LEU A 219 -12.15 12.27 28.28
#